data_AF-A0A842LJS8-F1
#
_entry.id   AF-A0A842LJS8-F1
#
_cell.length_a   1.000
_cell.length_b   1.000
_cell.length_c   1.000
_cell.angle_alpha   90.00
_cell.angle_beta   90.00
_cell.angle_gamma   90.00
#
_symmetry.space_group_name_H-M   'P 1'
#
loop_
_entity.id
_entity.type
_entity.pdbx_description
1 polymer ?
#
loop_
_entity_poly.entity_id
_entity_poly.type
_entity_poly.pdbx_seq_one_letter_code
_entity_poly.pdbx_strand_id
1 'polypeptide(L)'
;MVEDWVRYLPYKTPMLRILQELSAVYSAGERFVIIGGFSLLMNCYLKFPCLWDIDILVPSRKNLRRIVEELPFEMVVTGEMDEDDFSALSTLLRVENHWINVDILSKDLFPLYHSTRITLEKSLDGFNLRIPIGHPYAVLIDKVLTSRFGDALETGDPLVYDVRH
;
A
#
# COMPACT_ATOMS: atom_id res chain seq x y z
N MET A 1 -5.02 -6.48 22.97
CA MET A 1 -4.23 -5.23 22.99
C MET A 1 -4.41 -4.58 21.63
N VAL A 2 -4.81 -3.31 21.53
CA VAL A 2 -4.86 -2.63 20.24
C VAL A 2 -3.42 -2.55 19.72
N GLU A 3 -3.15 -3.11 18.54
CA GLU A 3 -1.80 -3.08 17.96
C GLU A 3 -1.29 -1.63 17.88
N ASP A 4 -0.05 -1.42 18.32
CA ASP A 4 0.49 -0.07 18.57
C ASP A 4 0.47 0.85 17.34
N TRP A 5 0.56 0.29 16.14
CA TRP A 5 0.57 1.06 14.89
C TRP A 5 -0.74 1.81 14.63
N VAL A 6 -1.88 1.26 15.11
CA VAL A 6 -3.22 1.84 14.92
C VAL A 6 -3.33 3.23 15.58
N ARG A 7 -2.47 3.53 16.56
CA ARG A 7 -2.43 4.84 17.24
C ARG A 7 -1.94 5.97 16.35
N TYR A 8 -1.27 5.65 15.25
CA TYR A 8 -0.66 6.62 14.34
C TYR A 8 -1.49 6.83 13.06
N LEU A 9 -2.71 6.29 12.99
CA LEU A 9 -3.63 6.51 11.88
C LEU A 9 -4.39 7.84 12.06
N PRO A 10 -4.33 8.78 11.11
CA PRO A 10 -5.02 10.08 11.21
C PRO A 10 -6.55 9.92 11.11
N TYR A 11 -7.02 8.94 10.33
CA TYR A 11 -8.44 8.62 10.13
C TYR A 11 -8.69 7.17 10.50
N LYS A 12 -8.47 6.84 11.77
CA LYS A 12 -8.47 5.46 12.27
C LYS A 12 -9.66 4.63 11.80
N THR A 13 -10.89 5.11 11.97
CA THR A 13 -12.09 4.36 11.55
C THR A 13 -12.15 4.18 10.03
N PRO A 14 -12.08 5.25 9.20
CA PRO A 14 -12.00 5.11 7.74
C PRO A 14 -10.90 4.16 7.23
N MET A 15 -9.67 4.30 7.74
CA MET A 15 -8.55 3.46 7.31
C MET A 15 -8.75 2.00 7.71
N LEU A 16 -9.23 1.73 8.93
CA LEU A 16 -9.54 0.36 9.35
C LEU A 16 -10.65 -0.26 8.50
N ARG A 17 -11.66 0.53 8.08
CA ARG A 17 -12.70 0.05 7.15
C ARG A 17 -12.13 -0.33 5.79
N ILE A 18 -11.23 0.47 5.22
CA ILE A 18 -10.55 0.09 3.96
C ILE A 18 -9.80 -1.23 4.14
N LEU A 19 -9.06 -1.38 5.24
CA LEU A 19 -8.34 -2.62 5.53
C LEU A 19 -9.31 -3.81 5.71
N GLN A 20 -10.49 -3.61 6.28
CA GLN A 20 -11.49 -4.67 6.42
C GLN A 20 -11.99 -5.16 5.07
N GLU A 21 -12.31 -4.25 4.15
CA GLU A 21 -12.72 -4.62 2.81
C GLU A 21 -11.58 -5.30 2.03
N LEU A 22 -10.35 -4.79 2.13
CA LEU A 22 -9.18 -5.45 1.56
C LEU A 22 -8.96 -6.85 2.14
N SER A 23 -9.16 -7.02 3.45
CA SER A 23 -9.09 -8.34 4.10
C SER A 23 -10.16 -9.29 3.57
N ALA A 24 -11.36 -8.79 3.28
CA ALA A 24 -12.44 -9.57 2.69
C ALA A 24 -12.10 -9.99 1.25
N VAL A 25 -11.61 -9.07 0.42
CA VAL A 25 -11.10 -9.32 -0.95
C VAL A 25 -9.99 -10.38 -0.92
N TYR A 26 -9.03 -10.27 -0.01
CA TYR A 26 -7.97 -11.26 0.15
C TYR A 26 -8.52 -12.64 0.54
N SER A 27 -9.49 -12.68 1.44
CA SER A 27 -10.14 -13.91 1.89
C SER A 27 -10.98 -14.57 0.80
N ALA A 28 -11.53 -13.77 -0.13
CA ALA A 28 -12.26 -14.25 -1.32
C ALA A 28 -11.34 -14.88 -2.38
N GLY A 29 -10.02 -14.75 -2.23
CA GLY A 29 -9.02 -15.43 -3.05
C GLY A 29 -8.21 -14.50 -3.96
N GLU A 30 -8.57 -13.22 -4.05
CA GLU A 30 -7.76 -12.24 -4.75
C GLU A 30 -6.42 -12.04 -4.02
N ARG A 31 -5.35 -11.96 -4.80
CA ARG A 31 -3.99 -11.93 -4.26
C ARG A 31 -3.43 -10.53 -4.42
N PHE A 32 -2.94 -9.97 -3.32
CA PHE A 32 -2.20 -8.72 -3.29
C PHE A 32 -1.29 -8.70 -2.05
N VAL A 33 -0.50 -7.64 -1.89
CA VAL A 33 0.30 -7.35 -0.69
C VAL A 33 0.26 -5.85 -0.45
N ILE A 34 0.01 -5.40 0.78
CA ILE A 34 0.21 -3.99 1.14
C ILE A 34 1.72 -3.72 1.25
N ILE A 35 2.24 -2.73 0.54
CA ILE A 35 3.67 -2.40 0.51
C ILE A 35 3.92 -0.96 1.01
N GLY A 36 5.08 -0.39 0.67
CA GLY A 36 5.38 1.02 0.91
C GLY A 36 5.44 1.43 2.38
N GLY A 37 5.19 2.72 2.64
CA GLY A 37 5.25 3.30 3.98
C GLY A 37 4.25 2.67 4.94
N PHE A 38 3.05 2.38 4.45
CA PHE A 38 1.99 1.79 5.28
C PHE A 38 2.34 0.39 5.80
N SER A 39 3.02 -0.43 4.99
CA SER A 39 3.51 -1.73 5.47
C SER A 39 4.54 -1.60 6.61
N LEU A 40 5.37 -0.56 6.60
CA LEU A 40 6.33 -0.28 7.68
C LEU A 40 5.63 0.20 8.95
N LEU A 41 4.57 1.01 8.80
CA LEU A 41 3.69 1.40 9.88
C LEU A 41 3.06 0.18 10.56
N MET A 42 2.40 -0.70 9.78
CA MET A 42 1.75 -1.92 10.29
C MET A 42 2.74 -2.91 10.93
N ASN A 43 4.01 -2.86 10.55
CA ASN A 43 5.10 -3.60 11.20
C ASN A 43 5.70 -2.89 12.42
N CYS A 44 5.16 -1.75 12.85
CA CYS A 44 5.63 -0.92 13.97
C CYS A 44 7.06 -0.35 13.80
N TYR A 45 7.55 -0.22 12.56
CA TYR A 45 8.83 0.45 12.26
C TYR A 45 8.67 1.96 12.18
N LEU A 46 7.55 2.44 11.63
CA LEU A 46 7.18 3.86 11.64
C LEU A 46 6.23 4.12 12.81
N LYS A 47 6.52 5.15 13.61
CA LYS A 47 5.81 5.46 14.87
C LYS A 47 5.52 6.95 15.00
N PHE A 48 4.97 7.53 13.95
CA PHE A 48 4.56 8.93 13.92
C PHE A 48 3.24 9.07 13.14
N PRO A 49 2.38 10.02 13.53
CA PRO A 49 1.18 10.30 12.77
C PRO A 49 1.53 11.07 11.49
N CYS A 50 1.03 10.60 10.35
CA CYS A 50 1.06 11.34 9.09
C CYS A 50 -0.15 10.96 8.22
N LEU A 51 -0.31 11.63 7.08
CA LEU A 51 -1.35 11.29 6.10
C LEU A 51 -0.89 10.09 5.27
N TRP A 52 -1.09 8.91 5.84
CA TRP A 52 -0.76 7.66 5.18
C TRP A 52 -1.67 7.37 3.99
N ASP A 53 -1.07 7.11 2.85
CA ASP A 53 -1.64 6.37 1.73
C ASP A 53 -1.51 4.85 1.93
N ILE A 54 -2.17 4.07 1.08
CA ILE A 54 -2.10 2.61 1.09
C ILE A 54 -1.61 2.14 -0.28
N ASP A 55 -0.37 1.68 -0.33
CA ASP A 55 0.17 1.02 -1.53
C ASP A 55 -0.18 -0.46 -1.54
N ILE A 56 -0.77 -0.94 -2.63
CA ILE A 56 -1.16 -2.33 -2.83
C ILE A 56 -0.46 -2.87 -4.07
N LEU A 57 0.22 -4.00 -3.92
CA LEU A 57 0.90 -4.68 -5.00
C LEU A 57 0.15 -5.95 -5.43
N VAL A 58 -0.27 -6.00 -6.69
CA VAL A 58 -1.03 -7.11 -7.27
C VAL A 58 -0.18 -7.97 -8.22
N PRO A 59 -0.44 -9.29 -8.35
CA PRO A 59 0.37 -10.18 -9.18
C PRO A 59 0.43 -9.84 -10.66
N SER A 60 -0.62 -9.21 -11.19
CA SER A 60 -0.73 -8.89 -12.60
C SER A 60 -1.70 -7.74 -12.81
N ARG A 61 -1.61 -7.08 -13.96
CA ARG A 61 -2.55 -6.03 -14.37
C ARG A 61 -4.02 -6.47 -14.36
N LYS A 62 -4.30 -7.75 -14.62
CA LYS A 62 -5.67 -8.30 -14.54
C LYS A 62 -6.27 -8.16 -13.13
N ASN A 63 -5.42 -8.23 -12.10
CA ASN A 63 -5.85 -8.09 -10.72
C ASN A 63 -6.07 -6.63 -10.31
N LEU A 64 -5.48 -5.65 -11.00
CA LEU A 64 -5.68 -4.22 -10.72
C LEU A 64 -7.18 -3.86 -10.77
N ARG A 65 -7.81 -4.14 -11.92
CA ARG A 65 -9.23 -3.83 -12.13
C ARG A 65 -10.15 -4.58 -11.18
N ARG A 66 -9.83 -5.84 -10.86
CA ARG A 66 -10.65 -6.66 -9.97
C ARG A 66 -10.69 -6.11 -8.55
N ILE A 67 -9.55 -5.72 -7.98
CA ILE A 67 -9.53 -5.12 -6.65
C ILE A 67 -10.36 -3.83 -6.64
N VAL A 68 -10.24 -3.02 -7.69
CA VAL A 68 -11.03 -1.80 -7.83
C VAL A 68 -12.54 -2.09 -7.86
N GLU A 69 -12.95 -3.08 -8.64
CA GLU A 69 -14.37 -3.47 -8.79
C GLU A 69 -14.97 -4.12 -7.52
N GLU A 70 -14.15 -4.78 -6.70
CA GLU A 70 -14.61 -5.46 -5.48
C GLU A 70 -14.74 -4.54 -4.27
N LEU A 71 -14.09 -3.37 -4.27
CA LEU A 71 -14.14 -2.44 -3.16
C LEU A 71 -15.49 -1.69 -3.14
N PRO A 72 -16.27 -1.71 -2.04
CA PRO A 72 -17.60 -1.11 -1.98
C PRO A 72 -17.57 0.41 -1.69
N PHE A 73 -16.53 1.11 -2.17
CA PHE A 73 -16.32 2.53 -1.91
C PHE A 73 -16.56 3.37 -3.16
N GLU A 74 -17.04 4.60 -2.98
CA GLU A 74 -16.97 5.60 -4.04
C GLU A 74 -15.48 5.86 -4.33
N MET A 75 -15.09 5.74 -5.60
CA MET A 75 -13.69 5.77 -6.03
C MET A 75 -13.51 6.77 -7.18
N VAL A 76 -12.43 7.54 -7.12
CA VAL A 76 -11.96 8.40 -8.21
C VAL A 76 -10.56 7.94 -8.60
N VAL A 77 -10.35 7.63 -9.88
CA VAL A 77 -9.01 7.42 -10.43
C VAL A 77 -8.40 8.80 -10.69
N THR A 78 -7.29 9.10 -10.01
CA THR A 78 -6.64 10.41 -10.07
C THR A 78 -5.43 10.45 -10.99
N GLY A 79 -4.93 9.28 -11.38
CA GLY A 79 -3.83 9.16 -12.32
C GLY A 79 -3.67 7.71 -12.78
N GLU A 80 -3.26 7.58 -14.03
CA GLU A 80 -2.93 6.31 -14.64
C GLU A 80 -1.54 6.43 -15.28
N MET A 81 -0.66 5.45 -15.07
CA MET A 81 0.60 5.35 -15.80
C MET A 81 0.40 4.41 -17.00
N ASP A 82 0.55 4.98 -18.21
CA ASP A 82 0.39 4.39 -19.56
C ASP A 82 -1.04 4.03 -19.98
N GLU A 83 -1.62 4.85 -20.89
CA GLU A 83 -2.99 4.71 -21.43
C GLU A 83 -3.28 3.37 -22.11
N ASP A 84 -2.26 2.64 -22.56
CA ASP A 84 -2.41 1.39 -23.30
C ASP A 84 -2.21 0.12 -22.44
N ASP A 85 -1.59 0.23 -21.24
CA ASP A 85 -1.18 -0.95 -20.45
C ASP A 85 -0.86 -0.61 -18.97
N PHE A 86 -1.88 -0.23 -18.20
CA PHE A 86 -1.71 0.27 -16.83
C PHE A 86 -0.93 -0.67 -15.92
N SER A 87 0.23 -0.21 -15.47
CA SER A 87 1.04 -0.89 -14.44
C SER A 87 0.78 -0.35 -13.03
N ALA A 88 0.14 0.81 -12.92
CA ALA A 88 -0.22 1.49 -11.68
C ALA A 88 -1.52 2.27 -11.83
N LEU A 89 -2.34 2.29 -10.77
CA LEU A 89 -3.55 3.07 -10.63
C LEU A 89 -3.47 3.87 -9.33
N SER A 90 -3.50 5.20 -9.43
CA SER A 90 -3.66 6.08 -8.27
C SER A 90 -5.14 6.37 -8.06
N THR A 91 -5.64 6.03 -6.87
CA THR A 91 -7.07 6.13 -6.58
C THR A 91 -7.33 6.86 -5.26
N LEU A 92 -8.42 7.63 -5.24
CA LEU A 92 -8.98 8.17 -4.01
C LEU A 92 -10.25 7.40 -3.66
N LEU A 93 -10.25 6.76 -2.50
CA LEU A 93 -11.43 6.11 -1.94
C LEU A 93 -12.12 7.06 -0.98
N ARG A 94 -13.43 7.23 -1.17
CA ARG A 94 -14.25 7.96 -0.21
C ARG A 94 -14.79 7.00 0.84
N VAL A 95 -14.45 7.28 2.10
CA VAL A 95 -15.01 6.59 3.25
C VAL A 95 -15.55 7.65 4.21
N GLU A 96 -16.87 7.65 4.40
CA GLU A 96 -17.57 8.68 5.17
C GLU A 96 -17.30 10.08 4.56
N ASN A 97 -16.66 10.98 5.31
CA ASN A 97 -16.31 12.34 4.86
C ASN A 97 -14.82 12.49 4.52
N HIS A 98 -14.10 11.38 4.35
CA HIS A 98 -12.66 11.38 4.08
C HIS A 98 -12.35 10.79 2.71
N TRP A 99 -11.40 11.40 2.02
CA TRP A 99 -10.74 10.84 0.84
C TRP A 99 -9.39 10.27 1.26
N ILE A 100 -9.16 9.00 0.95
CA ILE A 100 -7.94 8.28 1.31
C ILE A 100 -7.29 7.79 0.01
N ASN A 101 -6.00 8.08 -0.13
CA ASN A 101 -5.23 7.63 -1.27
C ASN A 101 -4.91 6.14 -1.16
N VAL A 102 -5.19 5.40 -2.22
CA VAL A 102 -4.86 3.99 -2.39
C VAL A 102 -4.24 3.82 -3.76
N ASP A 103 -2.96 3.48 -3.77
CA ASP A 103 -2.21 3.22 -4.99
C ASP A 103 -2.15 1.72 -5.24
N ILE A 104 -2.57 1.28 -6.42
CA ILE A 104 -2.62 -0.14 -6.80
C ILE A 104 -1.63 -0.37 -7.93
N LEU A 105 -0.63 -1.22 -7.69
CA LEU A 105 0.56 -1.39 -8.49
C LEU A 105 0.68 -2.86 -8.97
N SER A 106 1.16 -3.10 -10.18
CA SER A 106 1.47 -4.46 -10.66
C SER A 106 2.86 -4.92 -10.20
N LYS A 107 3.01 -6.21 -9.87
CA LYS A 107 4.30 -6.84 -9.55
C LYS A 107 5.35 -6.72 -10.65
N ASP A 108 4.93 -6.49 -11.89
CA ASP A 108 5.85 -6.23 -13.00
C ASP A 108 6.76 -5.01 -12.73
N LEU A 109 6.32 -4.09 -11.87
CA LEU A 109 7.10 -2.93 -11.41
C LEU A 109 8.06 -3.27 -10.25
N PHE A 110 7.86 -4.38 -9.54
CA PHE A 110 8.55 -4.70 -8.30
C PHE A 110 9.03 -6.16 -8.23
N PRO A 111 10.11 -6.51 -8.95
CA PRO A 111 10.54 -7.91 -9.15
C PRO A 111 10.84 -8.68 -7.85
N LEU A 112 11.24 -7.98 -6.78
CA LEU A 112 11.54 -8.60 -5.50
C LEU A 112 10.32 -9.30 -4.88
N TYR A 113 9.12 -8.79 -5.14
CA TYR A 113 7.85 -9.31 -4.62
C TYR A 113 7.32 -10.51 -5.40
N HIS A 114 8.07 -11.04 -6.36
CA HIS A 114 7.80 -12.37 -6.92
C HIS A 114 8.08 -13.51 -5.92
N SER A 115 8.86 -13.27 -4.85
CA SER A 115 9.15 -14.28 -3.82
C SER A 115 8.16 -14.24 -2.66
N THR A 116 7.58 -15.38 -2.28
CA THR A 116 6.71 -15.51 -1.10
C THR A 116 7.42 -15.29 0.23
N ARG A 117 8.77 -15.29 0.25
CA ARG A 117 9.58 -15.11 1.46
C ARG A 117 9.58 -13.67 1.99
N ILE A 118 9.02 -12.72 1.24
CA ILE A 118 9.01 -11.30 1.61
C ILE A 118 7.61 -10.75 1.85
N THR A 119 6.65 -11.61 2.14
CA THR A 119 5.31 -11.26 2.62
C THR A 119 5.14 -11.75 4.05
N LEU A 120 4.59 -10.89 4.90
CA LEU A 120 4.13 -11.20 6.25
C LEU A 120 2.61 -11.11 6.27
N GLU A 121 1.97 -11.75 7.24
CA GLU A 121 0.53 -11.59 7.47
C GLU A 121 0.32 -10.77 8.73
N LYS A 122 -0.59 -9.79 8.67
CA LYS A 122 -1.04 -9.06 9.85
C LYS A 122 -2.46 -9.41 10.22
N SER A 123 -2.66 -9.62 11.51
CA SER A 123 -3.93 -9.94 12.13
C SER A 123 -4.23 -8.95 13.25
N LEU A 124 -5.42 -8.34 13.21
CA LEU A 124 -5.91 -7.51 14.31
C LEU A 124 -7.19 -8.11 14.87
N ASP A 125 -7.04 -8.84 15.97
CA ASP A 125 -8.16 -9.44 16.70
C ASP A 125 -9.08 -8.33 17.24
N GLY A 126 -10.33 -8.33 16.77
CA GLY A 126 -11.33 -7.30 17.05
C GLY A 126 -11.81 -6.53 15.81
N PHE A 127 -11.04 -6.54 14.72
CA PHE A 127 -11.44 -5.95 13.44
C PHE A 127 -11.56 -6.99 12.31
N ASN A 128 -11.39 -8.28 12.60
CA ASN A 128 -11.38 -9.37 11.61
C ASN A 128 -10.43 -9.10 10.42
N LEU A 129 -9.31 -8.45 10.71
CA LEU A 129 -8.30 -8.12 9.71
C LEU A 129 -7.32 -9.29 9.58
N ARG A 130 -7.12 -9.75 8.35
CA ARG A 130 -6.07 -10.70 7.95
C ARG A 130 -5.56 -10.29 6.57
N ILE A 131 -4.46 -9.54 6.55
CA ILE A 131 -3.96 -8.92 5.32
C ILE A 131 -2.48 -9.26 5.10
N PRO A 132 -2.09 -9.62 3.87
CA PRO A 132 -0.69 -9.74 3.48
C PRO A 132 -0.03 -8.37 3.41
N ILE A 133 1.09 -8.20 4.08
CA ILE A 133 1.90 -6.99 4.05
C ILE A 133 3.35 -7.30 3.66
N GLY A 134 4.03 -6.32 3.06
CA GLY A 134 5.43 -6.43 2.67
C GLY A 134 6.34 -6.60 3.88
N HIS A 135 7.38 -7.43 3.71
CA HIS A 135 8.45 -7.51 4.68
C HIS A 135 9.24 -6.18 4.67
N PRO A 136 9.59 -5.60 5.84
CA PRO A 136 10.33 -4.34 5.92
C PRO A 136 11.61 -4.28 5.06
N TYR A 137 12.39 -5.36 5.03
CA TYR A 137 13.54 -5.49 4.13
C TYR A 137 13.22 -5.32 2.65
N ALA A 138 12.05 -5.76 2.18
CA ALA A 138 11.67 -5.58 0.78
C ALA A 138 11.46 -4.10 0.45
N VAL A 139 10.85 -3.34 1.35
CA VAL A 139 10.68 -1.88 1.19
C VAL A 139 12.02 -1.15 1.19
N LEU A 140 12.96 -1.56 2.06
CA LEU A 140 14.30 -0.98 2.08
C LEU A 140 15.08 -1.28 0.81
N ILE A 141 15.08 -2.54 0.36
CA ILE A 141 15.79 -2.94 -0.86
C ILE A 141 15.16 -2.24 -2.07
N ASP A 142 13.84 -2.18 -2.16
CA ASP A 142 13.14 -1.47 -3.22
C ASP A 142 13.53 0.02 -3.26
N LYS A 143 13.56 0.69 -2.11
CA LYS A 143 14.02 2.09 -2.04
C LYS A 143 15.49 2.28 -2.40
N VAL A 144 16.36 1.28 -2.20
CA VAL A 144 17.78 1.33 -2.55
C VAL A 144 18.02 0.97 -4.02
N LEU A 145 17.23 0.05 -4.58
CA LEU A 145 17.40 -0.45 -5.95
C LEU A 145 16.59 0.33 -7.00
N THR A 146 15.58 1.10 -6.60
CA THR A 146 14.85 1.98 -7.51
C THR A 146 15.73 3.14 -7.97
N SER A 147 15.48 3.62 -9.19
CA SER A 147 16.25 4.72 -9.81
C SER A 147 16.32 5.95 -8.91
N ARG A 148 15.32 6.18 -8.05
CA ARG A 148 15.29 7.28 -7.09
C ARG A 148 16.53 7.37 -6.19
N PHE A 149 17.14 6.25 -5.82
CA PHE A 149 18.38 6.25 -5.05
C PHE A 149 19.60 6.54 -5.93
N GLY A 150 19.63 6.02 -7.15
CA GLY A 150 20.65 6.33 -8.15
C GLY A 150 20.62 7.81 -8.56
N ASP A 151 19.45 8.33 -8.89
CA ASP A 151 19.20 9.72 -9.25
C ASP A 151 19.58 10.67 -8.11
N ALA A 152 19.27 10.31 -6.85
CA ALA A 152 19.69 11.08 -5.67
C ALA A 152 21.22 11.05 -5.44
N LEU A 153 21.88 9.93 -5.72
CA LEU A 153 23.34 9.82 -5.64
C LEU A 153 24.03 10.60 -6.75
N GLU A 154 23.47 10.60 -7.96
CA GLU A 154 24.02 11.29 -9.13
C GLU A 154 23.81 12.80 -9.09
N THR A 155 22.68 13.26 -8.57
CA THR A 155 22.35 14.70 -8.47
C THR A 155 23.04 15.40 -7.30
N GLY A 156 23.53 14.65 -6.30
CA GLY A 156 24.15 15.22 -5.10
C GLY A 156 23.18 16.01 -4.20
N ASP A 157 21.89 16.00 -4.54
CA ASP A 157 20.86 16.60 -3.71
C ASP A 157 20.67 15.73 -2.47
N PRO A 158 20.80 16.28 -1.24
CA PRO A 158 20.67 15.49 -0.04
C PRO A 158 19.25 14.98 0.04
N LEU A 159 19.03 13.68 -0.27
CA LEU A 159 17.78 12.91 -0.15
C LEU A 159 16.64 13.81 0.34
N VAL A 160 16.12 14.66 -0.56
CA VAL A 160 15.19 15.70 -0.16
C VAL A 160 14.03 14.93 0.44
N TYR A 161 13.83 15.10 1.74
CA TYR A 161 12.71 14.50 2.46
C TYR A 161 11.49 14.75 1.58
N ASP A 162 10.92 13.69 1.01
CA ASP A 162 9.70 13.83 0.24
C ASP A 162 8.61 14.12 1.27
N VAL A 163 8.43 15.41 1.57
CA VAL A 163 7.50 15.94 2.58
C VAL A 163 6.04 15.76 2.15
N ARG A 164 5.78 15.00 1.08
CA ARG A 164 4.43 14.54 0.71
C ARG A 164 3.94 13.38 1.57
N HIS A 165 4.74 12.91 2.54
CA HIS A 165 4.36 11.96 3.59
C HIS A 165 4.60 12.56 4.97
#